data_AF-A0A1H8S1B5-F1
#
_entry.id   AF-A0A1H8S1B5-F1
#
_cell.length_a   1.000
_cell.length_b   1.000
_cell.length_c   1.000
_cell.angle_alpha   90.00
_cell.angle_beta   90.00
_cell.angle_gamma   90.00
#
_symmetry.space_group_name_H-M   'P 1'
#
loop_
_entity.id
_entity.type
_entity.pdbx_description
1 polymer ?
#
loop_
_entity_poly.entity_id
_entity_poly.type
_entity_poly.pdbx_seq_one_letter_code
_entity_poly.pdbx_strand_id
1 'polypeptide(L)'
;MSTFEHRLQQFDPGVIWLDDNNHVVGMNGVASQILGVAVGEVLGREVLQLHPEKSREKIAWLLDSARRTDGCPARSPPPMTMMINIPDRVLLIKLSRIFGTGGEAVGACLVFFDVTDETSREALPDEDVERRQLFKLPVYKHNRVMLLDLADVVYLKAGGHYTEVAMGGEHYLCNLSLADLQGRLDPARFLRVHRSYMVNLAHAVALEREQEQHLLVMQDPTESRIPVSRSNAAQVKGLFGLA
;
A
#
# COMPACT_ATOMS: atom_id res chain seq x y z
N MET A 1 -21.41 28.19 -5.50
CA MET A 1 -20.05 27.73 -5.88
C MET A 1 -20.00 26.25 -5.57
N SER A 2 -19.47 25.43 -6.46
CA SER A 2 -19.59 23.98 -6.32
C SER A 2 -18.86 23.51 -5.04
N THR A 3 -19.43 22.56 -4.31
CA THR A 3 -18.83 21.96 -3.11
C THR A 3 -17.42 21.40 -3.38
N PHE A 4 -17.08 21.13 -4.63
CA PHE A 4 -15.75 20.69 -5.06
C PHE A 4 -14.71 21.82 -5.08
N GLU A 5 -15.03 23.00 -5.62
CA GLU A 5 -14.08 24.13 -5.68
C GLU A 5 -13.71 24.64 -4.29
N HIS A 6 -14.69 24.73 -3.39
CA HIS A 6 -14.46 25.10 -2.00
C HIS A 6 -13.60 24.08 -1.24
N ARG A 7 -13.76 22.78 -1.55
CA ARG A 7 -12.91 21.70 -0.98
C ARG A 7 -11.49 21.76 -1.52
N LEU A 8 -11.30 21.98 -2.82
CA LEU A 8 -9.98 22.11 -3.43
C LEU A 8 -9.18 23.28 -2.83
N GLN A 9 -9.87 24.35 -2.42
CA GLN A 9 -9.27 25.51 -1.75
C GLN A 9 -8.85 25.25 -0.30
N GLN A 10 -9.39 24.22 0.36
CA GLN A 10 -9.08 23.87 1.75
C GLN A 10 -7.96 22.83 1.89
N PHE A 11 -7.55 22.19 0.78
CA PHE A 11 -6.45 21.24 0.77
C PHE A 11 -5.10 21.96 0.76
N ASP A 12 -4.61 22.32 1.94
CA ASP A 12 -3.27 22.84 2.10
C ASP A 12 -2.24 21.69 2.02
N PRO A 13 -1.34 21.67 1.02
CA PRO A 13 -0.34 20.61 0.90
C PRO A 13 0.77 20.78 1.93
N GLY A 14 1.08 19.72 2.66
CA GLY A 14 2.36 19.56 3.34
C GLY A 14 3.46 19.29 2.30
N VAL A 15 4.56 20.04 2.36
CA VAL A 15 5.70 19.90 1.44
C VAL A 15 6.96 19.66 2.23
N ILE A 16 7.73 18.64 1.83
CA ILE A 16 9.04 18.30 2.38
C ILE A 16 10.02 18.14 1.22
N TRP A 17 11.14 18.86 1.30
CA TRP A 17 12.28 18.71 0.40
C TRP A 17 13.30 17.77 1.00
N LEU A 18 13.76 16.83 0.17
CA LEU A 18 14.82 15.89 0.46
C LEU A 18 16.01 16.16 -0.47
N ASP A 19 17.23 16.04 0.05
CA ASP A 19 18.43 16.01 -0.78
C ASP A 19 18.61 14.66 -1.49
N ASP A 20 19.68 14.54 -2.28
CA ASP A 20 20.01 13.31 -2.99
C ASP A 20 20.46 12.16 -2.06
N ASN A 21 20.60 12.40 -0.76
CA ASN A 21 20.83 11.38 0.27
C ASN A 21 19.57 11.13 1.13
N ASN A 22 18.41 11.64 0.73
CA ASN A 22 17.13 11.54 1.45
C ASN A 22 17.09 12.25 2.82
N HIS A 23 17.94 13.24 3.06
CA HIS A 23 17.87 14.10 4.24
C HIS A 23 16.89 15.25 4.02
N VAL A 24 16.13 15.60 5.06
CA VAL A 24 15.18 16.71 4.99
C VAL A 24 15.93 18.04 4.97
N VAL A 25 15.91 18.72 3.82
CA VAL A 25 16.56 20.04 3.66
C VAL A 25 15.57 21.20 3.79
N GLY A 26 14.28 20.93 3.73
CA GLY A 26 13.25 21.94 3.90
C GLY A 26 11.87 21.33 4.12
N MET A 27 10.99 22.07 4.79
CA MET A 27 9.57 21.74 4.86
C MET A 27 8.74 23.01 5.04
N ASN A 28 7.49 23.02 4.57
CA ASN A 28 6.59 24.14 4.79
C ASN A 28 5.88 24.05 6.16
N GLY A 29 5.30 25.16 6.62
CA GLY A 29 4.61 25.23 7.90
C GLY A 29 3.42 24.26 8.01
N VAL A 30 2.72 24.02 6.90
CA VAL A 30 1.63 23.05 6.81
C VAL A 30 2.12 21.64 7.13
N ALA A 31 3.28 21.23 6.61
CA ALA A 31 3.85 19.93 6.90
C ALA A 31 4.19 19.76 8.39
N SER A 32 4.74 20.81 9.02
CA SER A 32 5.01 20.80 10.48
C SER A 32 3.73 20.61 11.29
N GLN A 33 2.65 21.31 10.90
CA GLN A 33 1.38 21.25 11.61
C GLN A 33 0.69 19.88 11.47
N ILE A 34 0.64 19.33 10.26
CA ILE A 34 -0.03 18.05 10.00
C ILE A 34 0.72 16.89 10.66
N LEU A 35 2.05 16.89 10.60
CA LEU A 35 2.88 15.82 11.17
C LEU A 35 3.10 15.96 12.68
N GLY A 36 2.76 17.11 13.27
CA GLY A 36 2.95 17.38 14.70
C GLY A 36 4.42 17.41 15.14
N VAL A 37 5.32 17.77 14.23
CA VAL A 37 6.78 17.82 14.47
C VAL A 37 7.31 19.24 14.24
N ALA A 38 8.26 19.68 15.07
CA ALA A 38 8.89 20.97 14.88
C ALA A 38 9.92 20.90 13.73
N VAL A 39 9.95 21.94 12.89
CA VAL A 39 10.87 22.00 11.72
C VAL A 39 12.33 21.73 12.13
N GLY A 40 12.78 22.29 13.25
CA GLY A 40 14.16 22.11 13.74
C GLY A 40 14.50 20.70 14.20
N GLU A 41 13.53 19.85 14.52
CA GLU A 41 13.75 18.45 14.94
C GLU A 41 13.89 17.49 13.76
N VAL A 42 13.55 17.96 12.56
CA VAL A 42 13.41 17.17 11.34
C VAL A 42 14.49 17.54 10.32
N LEU A 43 14.84 18.83 10.24
CA LEU A 43 15.87 19.31 9.31
C LEU A 43 17.22 18.60 9.51
N GLY A 44 17.85 18.23 8.40
CA GLY A 44 19.14 17.53 8.35
C GLY A 44 19.07 16.06 8.73
N ARG A 45 17.90 15.53 9.12
CA ARG A 45 17.73 14.10 9.42
C ARG A 45 17.32 13.32 8.19
N GLU A 46 17.78 12.08 8.13
CA GLU A 46 17.37 11.14 7.10
C GLU A 46 15.89 10.78 7.27
N VAL A 47 15.12 10.85 6.18
CA VAL A 47 13.67 10.61 6.20
C VAL A 47 13.30 9.23 6.73
N LEU A 48 14.13 8.20 6.52
CA LEU A 48 13.88 6.84 7.03
C LEU A 48 13.91 6.78 8.56
N GLN A 49 14.80 7.54 9.18
CA GLN A 49 14.98 7.52 10.64
C GLN A 49 13.82 8.22 11.37
N LEU A 50 13.11 9.10 10.66
CA LEU A 50 11.92 9.79 11.15
C LEU A 50 10.67 8.91 11.15
N HIS A 51 10.74 7.75 10.51
CA HIS A 51 9.61 6.84 10.39
C HIS A 51 9.82 5.57 11.23
N PRO A 52 8.73 4.98 11.78
CA PRO A 52 8.78 3.73 12.51
C PRO A 52 9.41 2.61 11.67
N GLU A 53 10.12 1.69 12.32
CA GLU A 53 10.88 0.62 11.66
C GLU A 53 10.05 -0.19 10.65
N LYS A 54 8.79 -0.46 10.99
CA LYS A 54 7.79 -1.15 10.13
C LYS A 54 7.46 -0.43 8.81
N SER A 55 7.76 0.86 8.71
CA SER A 55 7.47 1.71 7.55
C SER A 55 8.73 2.12 6.78
N ARG A 56 9.94 1.85 7.32
CA ARG A 56 11.21 2.26 6.71
C ARG A 56 11.45 1.59 5.37
N GLU A 57 11.24 0.27 5.28
CA GLU A 57 11.41 -0.48 4.04
C GLU A 57 10.53 0.08 2.89
N LYS A 58 9.30 0.52 3.23
CA LYS A 58 8.35 1.11 2.27
C LYS A 58 8.84 2.45 1.75
N ILE A 59 9.32 3.31 2.64
CA ILE A 59 9.83 4.64 2.29
C ILE A 59 11.13 4.51 1.50
N ALA A 60 12.00 3.58 1.88
CA ALA A 60 13.22 3.27 1.14
C ALA A 60 12.88 2.82 -0.29
N TRP A 61 11.92 1.91 -0.44
CA TRP A 61 11.44 1.46 -1.75
C TRP A 61 10.83 2.59 -2.58
N LEU A 62 10.06 3.52 -1.97
CA LEU A 62 9.48 4.67 -2.69
C LEU A 62 10.56 5.63 -3.20
N LEU A 63 11.54 5.95 -2.35
CA LEU A 63 12.66 6.81 -2.71
C LEU A 63 13.50 6.18 -3.81
N ASP A 64 13.75 4.87 -3.72
CA ASP A 64 14.49 4.11 -4.72
C ASP A 64 13.71 3.96 -6.04
N SER A 65 12.39 3.78 -5.97
CA SER A 65 11.52 3.73 -7.16
C SER A 65 11.49 5.06 -7.91
N ALA A 66 11.54 6.19 -7.20
CA ALA A 66 11.68 7.49 -7.83
C ALA A 66 13.03 7.63 -8.54
N ARG A 67 14.12 7.05 -8.00
CA ARG A 67 15.46 7.07 -8.60
C ARG A 67 15.61 6.17 -9.82
N ARG A 68 14.97 5.01 -9.86
CA ARG A 68 15.09 4.05 -10.97
C ARG A 68 14.34 4.43 -12.26
N THR A 69 13.69 5.61 -12.31
CA THR A 69 12.96 6.11 -13.48
C THR A 69 13.86 6.77 -14.54
N ASP A 70 15.18 6.69 -14.37
CA ASP A 70 16.20 7.30 -15.21
C ASP A 70 16.28 6.59 -16.58
N GLY A 71 15.48 7.02 -17.55
CA GLY A 71 15.59 6.55 -18.94
C GLY A 71 14.45 6.87 -19.92
N CYS A 72 13.33 7.48 -19.49
CA CYS A 72 12.24 7.80 -20.42
C CYS A 72 12.23 9.30 -20.77
N PRO A 73 12.35 9.71 -22.05
CA PRO A 73 12.38 11.11 -22.49
C PRO A 73 10.99 11.80 -22.44
N ALA A 74 9.99 11.17 -21.81
CA ALA A 74 8.68 11.74 -21.66
C ALA A 74 8.58 12.46 -20.31
N ARG A 75 8.46 13.80 -20.38
CA ARG A 75 7.88 14.74 -19.40
C ARG A 75 7.51 14.10 -18.05
N SER A 76 8.27 14.49 -17.01
CA SER A 76 8.02 14.33 -15.57
C SER A 76 7.13 13.14 -15.16
N PRO A 77 7.66 12.10 -14.49
CA PRO A 77 6.88 10.92 -14.13
C PRO A 77 5.62 11.31 -13.33
N PRO A 78 4.44 10.69 -13.59
CA PRO A 78 3.23 10.99 -12.84
C PRO A 78 3.48 10.80 -11.33
N PRO A 79 3.01 11.73 -10.49
CA PRO A 79 3.30 11.70 -9.05
C PRO A 79 2.75 10.41 -8.43
N MET A 80 3.65 9.59 -7.86
CA MET A 80 3.27 8.37 -7.15
C MET A 80 2.35 8.73 -6.00
N THR A 81 1.07 8.40 -6.10
CA THR A 81 0.05 8.78 -5.13
C THR A 81 -0.19 7.63 -4.17
N MET A 82 0.02 7.85 -2.87
CA MET A 82 -0.08 6.80 -1.84
C MET A 82 -0.84 7.31 -0.62
N MET A 83 -1.84 6.56 -0.16
CA MET A 83 -2.52 6.86 1.10
C MET A 83 -1.75 6.23 2.28
N ILE A 84 -1.25 7.03 3.21
CA ILE A 84 -0.67 6.57 4.48
C ILE A 84 -1.66 6.90 5.59
N ASN A 85 -2.08 5.90 6.37
CA ASN A 85 -2.81 6.14 7.61
C ASN A 85 -1.79 6.37 8.73
N ILE A 86 -1.76 7.57 9.29
CA ILE A 86 -1.12 7.88 10.58
C ILE A 86 -2.22 7.71 11.64
N PRO A 87 -1.94 7.45 12.94
CA PRO A 87 -3.00 7.38 13.94
C PRO A 87 -3.95 8.58 13.82
N ASP A 88 -5.23 8.30 13.56
CA ASP A 88 -6.33 9.25 13.34
C ASP A 88 -6.22 10.17 12.11
N ARG A 89 -5.36 9.88 11.11
CA ARG A 89 -5.26 10.68 9.88
C ARG A 89 -4.95 9.89 8.60
N VAL A 90 -5.62 10.21 7.49
CA VAL A 90 -5.29 9.66 6.15
C VAL A 90 -4.54 10.71 5.34
N LEU A 91 -3.28 10.43 4.98
CA LEU A 91 -2.45 11.32 4.17
C LEU A 91 -2.28 10.79 2.74
N LEU A 92 -2.62 11.60 1.74
CA LEU A 92 -2.33 11.32 0.34
C LEU A 92 -0.94 11.88 -0.02
N ILE A 93 0.06 11.02 -0.18
CA ILE A 93 1.45 11.40 -0.44
C ILE A 93 1.79 11.28 -1.93
N LYS A 94 2.54 12.26 -2.45
CA LYS A 94 3.10 12.36 -3.79
C LYS A 94 4.60 12.64 -3.70
N LEU A 95 5.41 11.83 -4.36
CA LEU A 95 6.87 12.03 -4.44
C LEU A 95 7.27 12.40 -5.86
N SER A 96 8.14 13.39 -6.03
CA SER A 96 8.65 13.85 -7.32
C SER A 96 10.13 14.22 -7.23
N ARG A 97 10.93 13.91 -8.26
CA ARG A 97 12.35 14.33 -8.30
C ARG A 97 12.46 15.83 -8.54
N ILE A 98 13.48 16.42 -7.93
CA ILE A 98 13.84 17.82 -8.12
C ILE A 98 15.16 17.86 -8.88
N PHE A 99 15.19 18.69 -9.93
CA PHE A 99 16.33 18.84 -10.81
C PHE A 99 16.96 20.21 -10.60
N GLY A 100 18.29 20.24 -10.57
CA GLY A 100 19.09 21.44 -10.48
C GLY A 100 19.21 22.16 -11.81
N THR A 101 19.99 23.24 -11.82
CA THR A 101 20.16 24.11 -12.98
C THR A 101 20.85 23.42 -14.16
N GLY A 102 21.62 22.36 -13.94
CA GLY A 102 22.26 21.57 -15.00
C GLY A 102 21.43 20.37 -15.46
N GLY A 103 20.20 20.21 -14.96
CA GLY A 103 19.34 19.05 -15.28
C GLY A 103 19.69 17.77 -14.53
N GLU A 104 20.68 17.82 -13.64
CA GLU A 104 20.97 16.77 -12.67
C GLU A 104 19.87 16.68 -11.61
N ALA A 105 19.59 15.48 -11.11
CA ALA A 105 18.72 15.34 -9.95
C ALA A 105 19.47 15.78 -8.70
N VAL A 106 18.88 16.69 -7.93
CA VAL A 106 19.45 17.25 -6.69
C VAL A 106 18.72 16.75 -5.44
N GLY A 107 17.63 16.00 -5.62
CA GLY A 107 16.86 15.41 -4.54
C GLY A 107 15.42 15.08 -4.93
N ALA A 108 14.53 15.12 -3.94
CA ALA A 108 13.11 14.83 -4.14
C ALA A 108 12.22 15.78 -3.33
N CYS A 109 11.01 16.01 -3.82
CA CYS A 109 9.95 16.75 -3.15
C CYS A 109 8.81 15.80 -2.83
N LEU A 110 8.49 15.70 -1.55
CA LEU A 110 7.36 14.95 -1.02
C LEU A 110 6.25 15.93 -0.70
N VAL A 111 5.12 15.78 -1.36
CA VAL A 111 3.89 16.55 -1.15
C VAL A 111 2.86 15.63 -0.52
N PHE A 112 2.17 16.05 0.53
CA PHE A 112 1.11 15.26 1.13
C PHE A 112 -0.12 16.09 1.49
N PHE A 113 -1.29 15.47 1.43
CA PHE A 113 -2.58 16.10 1.74
C PHE A 113 -3.26 15.33 2.87
N ASP A 114 -3.75 16.04 3.87
CA ASP A 114 -4.59 15.45 4.91
C ASP A 114 -6.02 15.29 4.36
N VAL A 115 -6.41 14.06 4.05
CA VAL A 115 -7.74 13.69 3.51
C VAL A 115 -8.62 13.02 4.57
N THR A 116 -8.27 13.17 5.85
CA THR A 116 -8.98 12.52 6.97
C THR A 116 -10.46 12.86 7.03
N ASP A 117 -10.83 14.12 6.79
CA ASP A 117 -12.23 14.56 6.81
C ASP A 117 -13.06 13.92 5.69
N GLU A 118 -12.42 13.60 4.56
CA GLU A 118 -13.11 13.02 3.39
C GLU A 118 -13.20 11.50 3.48
N THR A 119 -12.23 10.85 4.12
CA THR A 119 -12.34 9.42 4.45
C THR A 119 -13.27 9.17 5.63
N SER A 120 -13.45 10.14 6.53
CA SER A 120 -14.36 10.04 7.69
C SER A 120 -15.83 10.31 7.33
N ARG A 121 -16.10 11.09 6.27
CA ARG A 121 -17.46 11.42 5.82
C ARG A 121 -18.08 10.44 4.82
N GLU A 122 -17.31 9.46 4.32
CA GLU A 122 -17.83 8.34 3.54
C GLU A 122 -18.30 7.14 4.40
N ALA A 123 -18.44 7.31 5.72
CA ALA A 123 -19.26 6.41 6.53
C ALA A 123 -20.75 6.80 6.48
N LEU A 124 -21.30 6.96 5.27
CA LEU A 124 -22.74 6.77 5.10
C LEU A 124 -23.03 5.27 5.27
N PRO A 125 -24.12 4.87 5.94
CA PRO A 125 -24.50 3.46 6.00
C PRO A 125 -24.63 2.92 4.57
N ASP A 126 -23.91 1.85 4.31
CA ASP A 126 -23.73 1.13 3.04
C ASP A 126 -25.11 0.73 2.48
N GLU A 127 -25.76 1.60 1.70
CA GLU A 127 -26.82 1.20 0.77
C GLU A 127 -26.16 0.80 -0.55
N ASP A 128 -25.97 -0.51 -0.71
CA ASP A 128 -25.97 -1.23 -1.98
C ASP A 128 -25.30 -0.55 -3.20
N VAL A 129 -24.08 -0.03 -3.03
CA VAL A 129 -23.16 -0.05 -4.17
C VAL A 129 -22.66 -1.49 -4.26
N GLU A 130 -23.38 -2.34 -5.01
CA GLU A 130 -22.95 -3.69 -5.36
C GLU A 130 -21.43 -3.67 -5.58
N ARG A 131 -20.67 -4.24 -4.65
CA ARG A 131 -19.21 -4.26 -4.70
C ARG A 131 -18.83 -5.14 -5.88
N ARG A 132 -18.77 -4.54 -7.08
CA ARG A 132 -18.58 -5.25 -8.34
C ARG A 132 -17.36 -6.15 -8.21
N GLN A 133 -17.54 -7.42 -8.57
CA GLN A 133 -16.43 -8.37 -8.59
C GLN A 133 -15.32 -7.85 -9.51
N LEU A 134 -14.07 -7.98 -9.05
CA LEU A 134 -12.91 -7.60 -9.84
C LEU A 134 -12.67 -8.65 -10.93
N PHE A 135 -12.52 -8.20 -12.18
CA PHE A 135 -12.11 -9.06 -13.28
C PHE A 135 -10.59 -9.34 -13.25
N LYS A 136 -9.80 -8.33 -12.91
CA LYS A 136 -8.34 -8.40 -12.69
C LYS A 136 -7.97 -7.61 -11.44
N LEU A 137 -6.85 -7.94 -10.82
CA LEU A 137 -6.35 -7.25 -9.64
C LEU A 137 -5.44 -6.08 -10.07
N PRO A 138 -5.83 -4.82 -9.80
CA PRO A 138 -4.96 -3.68 -10.09
C PRO A 138 -3.83 -3.60 -9.06
N VAL A 139 -2.60 -3.55 -9.55
CA VAL A 139 -1.39 -3.38 -8.73
C VAL A 139 -0.49 -2.31 -9.33
N TYR A 140 0.30 -1.67 -8.48
CA TYR A 140 1.25 -0.64 -8.92
C TYR A 140 2.66 -1.23 -9.08
N LYS A 141 3.24 -1.12 -10.27
CA LYS A 141 4.65 -1.51 -10.55
C LYS A 141 5.17 -0.70 -11.75
N HIS A 142 6.42 -0.24 -11.69
CA HIS A 142 7.07 0.55 -12.75
C HIS A 142 6.25 1.77 -13.23
N ASN A 143 5.66 2.52 -12.28
CA ASN A 143 4.90 3.74 -12.56
C ASN A 143 3.67 3.55 -13.48
N ARG A 144 3.12 2.34 -13.52
CA ARG A 144 1.87 2.01 -14.21
C ARG A 144 1.01 1.10 -13.35
N VAL A 145 -0.30 1.13 -13.59
CA VAL A 145 -1.22 0.13 -13.05
C VAL A 145 -1.11 -1.12 -13.92
N MET A 146 -0.62 -2.21 -13.34
CA MET A 146 -0.67 -3.52 -13.94
C MET A 146 -1.98 -4.21 -13.52
N LEU A 147 -2.61 -4.91 -14.46
CA LEU A 147 -3.82 -5.68 -14.20
C LEU A 147 -3.43 -7.16 -14.16
N LEU A 148 -3.31 -7.72 -12.96
CA LEU A 148 -2.94 -9.11 -12.76
C LEU A 148 -4.15 -10.03 -12.92
N ASP A 149 -3.94 -11.18 -13.55
CA ASP A 149 -4.96 -12.22 -13.60
C ASP A 149 -5.13 -12.86 -12.23
N LEU A 150 -6.39 -12.94 -11.78
CA LEU A 150 -6.71 -13.51 -10.47
C LEU A 150 -6.33 -15.00 -10.36
N ALA A 151 -6.15 -15.69 -11.49
CA ALA A 151 -5.69 -17.06 -11.52
C ALA A 151 -4.24 -17.22 -11.07
N ASP A 152 -3.40 -16.21 -11.31
CA ASP A 152 -1.97 -16.28 -11.04
C ASP A 152 -1.61 -15.77 -9.63
N VAL A 153 -2.55 -15.10 -8.96
CA VAL A 153 -2.40 -14.65 -7.58
C VAL A 153 -2.42 -15.86 -6.64
N VAL A 154 -1.33 -16.05 -5.90
CA VAL A 154 -1.15 -17.14 -4.94
C VAL A 154 -1.78 -16.78 -3.59
N TYR A 155 -1.38 -15.65 -3.02
CA TYR A 155 -1.97 -15.14 -1.78
C TYR A 155 -1.86 -13.62 -1.69
N LEU A 156 -2.61 -13.08 -0.75
CA LEU A 156 -2.73 -11.67 -0.40
C LEU A 156 -2.39 -11.51 1.08
N LYS A 157 -1.48 -10.60 1.39
CA LYS A 157 -1.01 -10.32 2.75
C LYS A 157 -1.29 -8.88 3.14
N ALA A 158 -1.81 -8.66 4.34
CA ALA A 158 -2.01 -7.33 4.86
C ALA A 158 -0.65 -6.65 5.13
N GLY A 159 -0.42 -5.51 4.50
CA GLY A 159 0.77 -4.68 4.63
C GLY A 159 0.52 -3.36 5.38
N GLY A 160 -0.45 -3.31 6.28
CA GLY A 160 -0.86 -2.07 6.97
C GLY A 160 -1.92 -1.29 6.20
N HIS A 161 -1.51 -0.50 5.19
CA HIS A 161 -2.41 0.35 4.36
C HIS A 161 -2.53 -0.11 2.91
N TYR A 162 -1.92 -1.25 2.59
CA TYR A 162 -1.97 -1.88 1.28
C TYR A 162 -2.06 -3.38 1.46
N THR A 163 -2.42 -4.07 0.38
CA THR A 163 -2.33 -5.52 0.28
C THR A 163 -1.14 -5.88 -0.59
N GLU A 164 -0.22 -6.65 -0.02
CA GLU A 164 0.86 -7.27 -0.76
C GLU A 164 0.31 -8.50 -1.49
N VAL A 165 0.58 -8.60 -2.78
CA VAL A 165 0.07 -9.64 -3.68
C VAL A 165 1.24 -10.52 -4.10
N ALA A 166 1.20 -11.80 -3.75
CA ALA A 166 2.17 -12.78 -4.19
C ALA A 166 1.71 -13.45 -5.50
N MET A 167 2.54 -13.40 -6.53
CA MET A 167 2.28 -14.00 -7.84
C MET A 167 3.61 -14.37 -8.51
N GLY A 168 3.76 -15.64 -8.92
CA GLY A 168 4.90 -16.09 -9.74
C GLY A 168 6.28 -15.87 -9.10
N GLY A 169 6.38 -15.88 -7.77
CA GLY A 169 7.62 -15.59 -7.03
C GLY A 169 7.93 -14.11 -6.84
N GLU A 170 7.08 -13.22 -7.35
CA GLU A 170 7.20 -11.77 -7.21
C GLU A 170 6.11 -11.24 -6.27
N HIS A 171 6.39 -10.07 -5.68
CA HIS A 171 5.45 -9.36 -4.82
C HIS A 171 5.03 -8.03 -5.45
N TYR A 172 3.73 -7.73 -5.39
CA TYR A 172 3.13 -6.51 -5.92
C TYR A 172 2.32 -5.78 -4.84
N LEU A 173 2.09 -4.49 -5.04
CA LEU A 173 1.31 -3.67 -4.11
C LEU A 173 -0.05 -3.32 -4.69
N CYS A 174 -1.10 -3.68 -3.97
CA CYS A 174 -2.48 -3.29 -4.23
C CYS A 174 -2.93 -2.27 -3.16
N ASN A 175 -3.55 -1.18 -3.59
CA ASN A 175 -4.06 -0.14 -2.71
C ASN A 175 -5.38 -0.51 -1.99
N LEU A 176 -6.00 -1.64 -2.37
CA LEU A 176 -7.22 -2.13 -1.73
C LEU A 176 -6.87 -2.90 -0.45
N SER A 177 -7.68 -2.73 0.60
CA SER A 177 -7.51 -3.50 1.83
C SER A 177 -7.96 -4.95 1.64
N LEU A 178 -7.52 -5.86 2.52
CA LEU A 178 -8.04 -7.23 2.53
C LEU A 178 -9.56 -7.28 2.75
N ALA A 179 -10.15 -6.31 3.46
CA ALA A 179 -11.59 -6.24 3.65
C ALA A 179 -12.33 -5.87 2.37
N ASP A 180 -11.79 -4.91 1.61
CA ASP A 180 -12.35 -4.52 0.31
C ASP A 180 -12.21 -5.65 -0.70
N LEU A 181 -11.04 -6.28 -0.75
CA LEU A 181 -10.76 -7.42 -1.63
C LEU A 181 -11.67 -8.60 -1.29
N GLN A 182 -11.97 -8.86 -0.02
CA GLN A 182 -12.87 -9.93 0.39
C GLN A 182 -14.28 -9.75 -0.17
N GLY A 183 -14.75 -8.50 -0.28
CA GLY A 183 -16.07 -8.18 -0.85
C GLY A 183 -16.11 -8.12 -2.38
N ARG A 184 -14.95 -8.18 -3.05
CA ARG A 184 -14.85 -8.00 -4.52
C ARG A 184 -14.18 -9.18 -5.23
N LEU A 185 -13.61 -10.13 -4.51
CA LEU A 185 -13.04 -11.35 -5.06
C LEU A 185 -14.01 -12.50 -4.89
N ASP A 186 -13.95 -13.46 -5.81
CA ASP A 186 -14.77 -14.65 -5.77
C ASP A 186 -14.44 -15.48 -4.50
N PRO A 187 -15.39 -15.64 -3.56
CA PRO A 187 -15.17 -16.36 -2.31
C PRO A 187 -14.94 -17.87 -2.51
N ALA A 188 -15.30 -18.44 -3.67
CA ALA A 188 -14.98 -19.81 -4.01
C ALA A 188 -13.50 -20.01 -4.36
N ARG A 189 -12.81 -18.93 -4.75
CA ARG A 189 -11.39 -18.93 -5.12
C ARG A 189 -10.51 -18.35 -4.03
N PHE A 190 -10.92 -17.22 -3.45
CA PHE A 190 -10.16 -16.51 -2.44
C PHE A 190 -10.78 -16.66 -1.06
N LEU A 191 -10.00 -17.22 -0.12
CA LEU A 191 -10.45 -17.43 1.25
C LEU A 191 -9.57 -16.64 2.22
N ARG A 192 -10.21 -15.88 3.12
CA ARG A 192 -9.52 -15.24 4.22
C ARG A 192 -9.25 -16.26 5.32
N VAL A 193 -8.03 -16.78 5.39
CA VAL A 193 -7.63 -17.82 6.37
C VAL A 193 -7.09 -17.22 7.68
N HIS A 194 -6.64 -15.97 7.65
CA HIS A 194 -6.13 -15.24 8.80
C HIS A 194 -6.43 -13.75 8.69
N ARG A 195 -6.41 -13.01 9.81
CA ARG A 195 -6.70 -11.56 9.81
C ARG A 195 -5.80 -10.77 8.84
N SER A 196 -4.57 -11.26 8.63
CA SER A 196 -3.55 -10.68 7.77
C SER A 196 -3.33 -11.43 6.46
N TYR A 197 -4.09 -12.50 6.17
CA TYR A 197 -3.90 -13.29 4.96
C TYR A 197 -5.20 -13.75 4.31
N MET A 198 -5.24 -13.65 2.99
CA MET A 198 -6.23 -14.26 2.13
C MET A 198 -5.50 -15.05 1.05
N VAL A 199 -5.94 -16.27 0.78
CA VAL A 199 -5.24 -17.21 -0.09
C VAL A 199 -6.12 -17.56 -1.28
N ASN A 200 -5.50 -17.81 -2.44
CA ASN A 200 -6.18 -18.46 -3.54
C ASN A 200 -6.12 -19.98 -3.33
N LEU A 201 -7.27 -20.61 -3.12
CA LEU A 201 -7.39 -22.02 -2.80
C LEU A 201 -6.83 -22.92 -3.91
N ALA A 202 -6.83 -22.46 -5.17
CA ALA A 202 -6.28 -23.22 -6.29
C ALA A 202 -4.76 -23.44 -6.19
N HIS A 203 -4.06 -22.60 -5.41
CA HIS A 203 -2.61 -22.72 -5.18
C HIS A 203 -2.27 -23.37 -3.83
N ALA A 204 -3.24 -23.87 -3.08
CA ALA A 204 -2.95 -24.58 -1.83
C ALA A 204 -2.44 -26.00 -2.13
N VAL A 205 -1.24 -26.36 -1.64
CA VAL A 205 -0.61 -27.66 -1.91
C VAL A 205 -0.60 -28.61 -0.71
N ALA A 206 -0.57 -28.07 0.51
CA ALA A 206 -0.62 -28.87 1.72
C ALA A 206 -1.21 -28.08 2.89
N LEU A 207 -1.77 -28.81 3.86
CA LEU A 207 -2.16 -28.29 5.17
C LEU A 207 -1.26 -28.94 6.22
N GLU A 208 -0.28 -28.20 6.71
CA GLU A 208 0.62 -28.62 7.77
C GLU A 208 0.05 -28.24 9.15
N ARG A 209 0.51 -28.96 10.18
CA ARG A 209 0.27 -28.60 11.57
C ARG A 209 1.60 -28.45 12.27
N GLU A 210 1.86 -27.26 12.80
CA GLU A 210 3.01 -26.98 13.64
C GLU A 210 2.50 -26.62 15.04
N GLN A 211 2.77 -27.48 16.02
CA GLN A 211 2.22 -27.39 17.37
C GLN A 211 0.67 -27.29 17.35
N GLU A 212 0.12 -26.16 17.79
CA GLU A 212 -1.31 -25.86 17.84
C GLU A 212 -1.81 -24.98 16.68
N GLN A 213 -0.96 -24.72 15.68
CA GLN A 213 -1.28 -23.86 14.55
C GLN A 213 -1.32 -24.65 13.24
N HIS A 214 -2.33 -24.36 12.42
CA HIS A 214 -2.42 -24.87 11.06
C HIS A 214 -1.72 -23.91 10.10
N LEU A 215 -0.95 -24.46 9.16
CA LEU A 215 -0.24 -23.72 8.11
C LEU A 215 -0.69 -24.23 6.75
N LEU A 216 -1.18 -23.33 5.90
CA LEU A 216 -1.48 -23.66 4.52
C LEU A 216 -0.24 -23.39 3.67
N VAL A 217 0.28 -24.43 3.03
CA VAL A 217 1.43 -24.34 2.13
C VAL A 217 0.93 -23.97 0.75
N MET A 218 1.56 -22.97 0.14
CA MET A 218 1.16 -22.41 -1.14
C MET A 218 2.12 -22.81 -2.26
N GLN A 219 1.60 -22.91 -3.48
CA GLN A 219 2.36 -23.15 -4.70
C GLN A 219 3.05 -21.86 -5.17
N ASP A 220 4.17 -21.55 -4.55
CA ASP A 220 5.12 -20.53 -5.00
C ASP A 220 6.57 -21.03 -4.87
N PRO A 221 7.56 -20.35 -5.46
CA PRO A 221 8.96 -20.80 -5.41
C PRO A 221 9.55 -20.96 -4.00
N THR A 222 8.89 -20.40 -2.98
CA THR A 222 9.33 -20.41 -1.58
C THR A 222 8.56 -21.38 -0.69
N GLU A 223 7.55 -22.08 -1.25
CA GLU A 223 6.57 -22.86 -0.51
C GLU A 223 6.02 -22.10 0.71
N SER A 224 5.50 -20.90 0.45
CA SER A 224 5.02 -20.00 1.49
C SER A 224 4.06 -20.70 2.46
N ARG A 225 4.36 -20.64 3.76
CA ARG A 225 3.56 -21.20 4.86
C ARG A 225 2.66 -20.13 5.45
N ILE A 226 1.38 -20.15 5.10
CA ILE A 226 0.40 -19.15 5.50
C ILE A 226 -0.32 -19.61 6.78
N PRO A 227 -0.28 -18.82 7.87
CA PRO A 227 -0.96 -19.19 9.10
C PRO A 227 -2.47 -19.22 8.89
N VAL A 228 -3.14 -20.25 9.40
CA VAL A 228 -4.60 -20.35 9.47
C VAL A 228 -5.03 -20.02 10.89
N SER A 229 -5.97 -19.09 11.04
CA SER A 229 -6.52 -18.73 12.34
C SER A 229 -7.30 -19.90 12.95
N ARG A 230 -7.31 -19.98 14.29
CA ARG A 230 -8.05 -21.01 15.04
C ARG A 230 -9.53 -21.07 14.65
N SER A 231 -10.16 -19.91 14.42
CA SER A 231 -11.56 -19.82 13.99
C SER A 231 -11.79 -20.36 12.58
N ASN A 232 -10.81 -20.27 11.69
CA ASN A 232 -10.96 -20.67 10.29
C ASN A 232 -10.42 -22.08 10.00
N ALA A 233 -9.71 -22.69 10.97
CA ALA A 233 -9.14 -24.03 10.81
C ALA A 233 -10.19 -25.09 10.43
N ALA A 234 -11.36 -25.08 11.08
CA ALA A 234 -12.44 -26.01 10.77
C ALA A 234 -12.99 -25.80 9.35
N GLN A 235 -13.15 -24.53 8.92
CA GLN A 235 -13.60 -24.20 7.57
C GLN A 235 -12.60 -24.66 6.51
N VAL A 236 -11.31 -24.37 6.70
CA VAL A 236 -10.25 -24.77 5.76
C VAL A 236 -10.19 -26.30 5.64
N LYS A 237 -10.25 -27.02 6.75
CA LYS A 237 -10.30 -28.50 6.74
C LYS A 237 -11.52 -29.04 5.98
N GLY A 238 -12.70 -28.48 6.24
CA GLY A 238 -13.93 -28.86 5.57
C GLY A 238 -13.89 -28.66 4.05
N LEU A 239 -13.26 -27.57 3.58
CA LEU A 239 -13.09 -27.31 2.14
C LEU A 239 -12.25 -28.37 1.43
N PHE A 240 -11.28 -28.97 2.13
CA PHE A 240 -10.41 -30.02 1.59
C PHE A 240 -10.87 -31.44 1.99
N GLY A 241 -12.02 -31.60 2.65
CA GLY A 241 -12.53 -32.90 3.08
C GLY A 241 -11.69 -33.57 4.18
N LEU A 242 -10.91 -32.79 4.91
CA LEU A 242 -10.08 -33.27 6.02
C LEU A 242 -10.91 -33.22 7.31
N ALA A 243 -11.03 -34.35 8.02
CA ALA A 243 -11.72 -34.45 9.31
C ALA A 243 -10.76 -34.20 10.48
#